data_AF-A0A1A3TVB9-F1
#
_entry.id   AF-A0A1A3TVB9-F1
#
_cell.length_a   1.000
_cell.length_b   1.000
_cell.length_c   1.000
_cell.angle_alpha   90.00
_cell.angle_beta   90.00
_cell.angle_gamma   90.00
#
_symmetry.space_group_name_H-M   'P 1'
#
loop_
_entity.id
_entity.type
_entity.pdbx_description
1 polymer ?
#
loop_
_entity_poly.entity_id
_entity_poly.type
_entity_poly.pdbx_seq_one_letter_code
_entity_poly.pdbx_strand_id
1 'polypeptide(L)'
;MSNRYKLIRSHLDHAESADSAAQTLQHLRSVLTEVGQLLDEQLASAVVDDELSLAAAGKSAGLTENAVGPRLANTARLSPYVTAGAARITAEDVKRARQDKYARKPLPPAAPPEPMRFKPRRSAKPSQ
;
A
#
# COMPACT_ATOMS: atom_id res chain seq x y z
N MET A 1 18.26 -3.44 -1.78
CA MET A 1 16.88 -3.65 -1.31
C MET A 1 16.86 -4.91 -0.47
N SER A 2 16.50 -4.83 0.82
CA SER A 2 16.33 -6.02 1.64
C SER A 2 15.27 -6.91 0.99
N ASN A 3 15.61 -8.18 0.77
CA ASN A 3 14.66 -9.16 0.24
C ASN A 3 13.57 -9.37 1.31
N ARG A 4 12.35 -8.86 1.08
CA ARG A 4 11.22 -8.96 2.02
C ARG A 4 10.94 -10.41 2.42
N TYR A 5 11.07 -11.37 1.50
CA TYR A 5 10.92 -12.79 1.84
C TYR A 5 11.95 -13.26 2.87
N LYS A 6 13.18 -12.73 2.82
CA LYS A 6 14.21 -13.02 3.83
C LYS A 6 13.86 -12.41 5.19
N LEU A 7 13.32 -11.18 5.21
CA LEU A 7 12.85 -10.54 6.45
C LEU A 7 11.68 -11.30 7.08
N ILE A 8 10.71 -11.72 6.26
CA ILE A 8 9.56 -12.52 6.71
C ILE A 8 10.04 -13.82 7.35
N ARG A 9 10.90 -14.59 6.66
CA ARG A 9 11.48 -15.81 7.20
C ARG A 9 12.22 -15.55 8.51
N SER A 10 13.07 -14.53 8.54
CA SER A 10 13.80 -14.18 9.77
C SER A 10 12.88 -13.81 10.92
N HIS A 11 11.78 -13.08 10.69
CA HIS A 11 10.83 -12.77 11.76
C HIS A 11 10.05 -14.01 12.22
N LEU A 12 9.77 -14.95 11.32
CA LEU A 12 9.17 -16.23 11.70
C LEU A 12 10.15 -17.06 12.55
N ASP A 13 11.42 -17.15 12.14
CA ASP A 13 12.46 -17.86 12.90
C ASP A 13 12.59 -17.29 14.32
N HIS A 14 12.64 -15.95 14.45
CA HIS A 14 12.69 -15.29 15.77
C HIS A 14 11.41 -15.46 16.58
N ALA A 15 10.24 -15.54 15.94
CA ALA A 15 8.97 -15.77 16.63
C ALA A 15 8.90 -17.18 17.22
N GLU A 16 9.41 -18.18 16.49
CA GLU A 16 9.47 -19.58 16.89
C GLU A 16 10.47 -19.80 18.03
N SER A 17 11.62 -19.11 18.00
CA SER A 17 12.67 -19.23 19.01
C SER A 17 12.55 -18.24 20.17
N ALA A 18 11.46 -17.48 20.28
CA ALA A 18 11.31 -16.43 21.28
C ALA A 18 11.12 -16.99 22.70
N ASP A 19 11.72 -16.35 23.69
CA ASP A 19 11.67 -16.78 25.09
C ASP A 19 10.34 -16.44 25.78
N SER A 20 9.49 -15.62 25.15
CA SER A 20 8.21 -15.18 25.73
C SER A 20 7.15 -14.90 24.67
N ALA A 21 5.89 -15.06 25.05
CA ALA A 21 4.75 -14.75 24.20
C ALA A 21 4.73 -13.29 23.72
N ALA A 22 5.21 -12.35 24.54
CA ALA A 22 5.30 -10.94 24.17
C ALA A 22 6.26 -10.71 22.99
N GLN A 23 7.43 -11.36 23.00
CA GLN A 23 8.39 -11.31 21.90
C GLN A 23 7.85 -12.01 20.65
N THR A 24 7.21 -13.18 20.80
CA THR A 24 6.53 -13.86 19.68
C THR A 24 5.52 -12.93 19.01
N LEU A 25 4.67 -12.25 19.77
CA LEU A 25 3.67 -11.32 19.22
C LEU A 25 4.32 -10.14 18.48
N GLN A 26 5.43 -9.60 18.98
CA GLN A 26 6.17 -8.53 18.29
C GLN A 26 6.71 -9.00 16.94
N HIS A 27 7.34 -10.18 16.90
CA HIS A 27 7.87 -10.73 15.65
C HIS A 27 6.77 -11.09 14.65
N LEU A 28 5.67 -11.70 15.10
CA LEU A 28 4.50 -11.98 14.25
C LEU A 28 3.86 -10.69 13.71
N ARG A 29 3.85 -9.60 14.49
CA ARG A 29 3.39 -8.30 13.99
C ARG A 29 4.28 -7.75 12.88
N SER A 30 5.60 -7.93 12.99
CA SER A 30 6.53 -7.58 11.91
C SER A 30 6.29 -8.43 10.66
N VAL A 31 6.02 -9.74 10.80
CA VAL A 31 5.62 -10.60 9.68
C VAL A 31 4.39 -10.04 8.96
N LEU A 32 3.32 -9.71 9.71
CA LEU A 32 2.11 -9.14 9.13
C LEU A 32 2.38 -7.83 8.37
N THR A 33 3.28 -7.00 8.88
CA THR A 33 3.67 -5.73 8.25
C THR A 33 4.40 -5.97 6.93
N GLU A 34 5.39 -6.86 6.93
CA GLU A 34 6.17 -7.19 5.72
C GLU A 34 5.34 -7.90 4.66
N VAL A 35 4.50 -8.86 5.06
CA VAL A 35 3.56 -9.55 4.17
C VAL A 35 2.54 -8.56 3.61
N GLY A 36 2.03 -7.64 4.43
CA GLY A 36 1.09 -6.61 3.99
C GLY A 36 1.66 -5.74 2.86
N GLN A 37 2.90 -5.27 3.03
CA GLN A 37 3.59 -4.47 2.01
C GLN A 37 3.95 -5.29 0.77
N LEU A 38 4.37 -6.55 0.95
CA LEU A 38 4.63 -7.45 -0.16
C LEU A 38 3.35 -7.72 -0.98
N LEU A 39 2.22 -7.91 -0.30
CA LEU A 39 0.91 -8.08 -0.95
C LEU A 39 0.54 -6.84 -1.77
N ASP A 40 0.76 -5.63 -1.24
CA ASP A 40 0.49 -4.39 -1.96
C ASP A 40 1.34 -4.28 -3.24
N GLU A 41 2.64 -4.59 -3.16
CA GLU A 41 3.53 -4.56 -4.34
C GLU A 41 3.16 -5.63 -5.39
N GLN A 42 2.75 -6.83 -4.96
CA GLN A 42 2.26 -7.85 -5.89
C GLN A 42 0.91 -7.46 -6.49
N LEU A 43 0.03 -6.80 -5.74
CA LEU A 43 -1.24 -6.29 -6.24
C LEU A 43 -1.02 -5.22 -7.32
N ALA A 44 -0.07 -4.30 -7.10
CA ALA A 44 0.31 -3.31 -8.10
C ALA A 44 0.92 -3.95 -9.36
N SER A 45 1.73 -5.00 -9.19
CA SER A 45 2.30 -5.74 -10.30
C SER A 45 1.22 -6.49 -11.09
N ALA A 46 0.31 -7.20 -10.43
CA ALA A 46 -0.79 -7.90 -11.11
C ALA A 46 -1.68 -6.94 -11.93
N VAL A 47 -1.96 -5.75 -11.40
CA VAL A 47 -2.84 -4.77 -12.05
C VAL A 47 -2.13 -4.00 -13.17
N VAL A 48 -0.82 -3.76 -13.09
CA VAL A 48 -0.09 -2.98 -14.11
C VAL A 48 0.66 -3.87 -15.11
N ASP A 49 1.22 -4.99 -14.66
CA ASP A 49 1.99 -5.91 -15.49
C ASP A 49 1.16 -6.97 -16.17
N ASP A 50 0.37 -7.68 -15.37
CA ASP A 50 -0.46 -8.79 -15.85
C ASP A 50 -1.84 -8.30 -16.30
N GLU A 51 -2.07 -7.00 -16.18
CA GLU A 51 -3.28 -6.30 -16.60
C GLU A 51 -4.59 -6.78 -15.97
N LEU A 52 -4.53 -7.48 -14.83
CA LEU A 52 -5.72 -7.89 -14.08
C LEU A 52 -6.58 -6.67 -13.72
N SER A 53 -7.90 -6.85 -13.73
CA SER A 53 -8.82 -5.83 -13.22
C SER A 53 -8.67 -5.67 -11.71
N LEU A 54 -8.99 -4.48 -11.18
CA LEU A 54 -8.96 -4.21 -9.73
C LEU A 54 -9.79 -5.24 -8.94
N ALA A 55 -10.96 -5.60 -9.46
CA ALA A 55 -11.83 -6.61 -8.85
C ALA A 55 -11.21 -8.02 -8.87
N ALA A 56 -10.60 -8.44 -9.99
CA ALA A 56 -9.98 -9.76 -10.10
C ALA A 56 -8.72 -9.88 -9.23
N ALA A 57 -7.90 -8.82 -9.21
CA ALA A 57 -6.72 -8.75 -8.35
C ALA A 57 -7.11 -8.74 -6.86
N GLY A 58 -8.12 -7.95 -6.49
CA GLY A 58 -8.70 -7.94 -5.14
C GLY A 58 -9.21 -9.31 -4.72
N LYS A 59 -10.01 -9.96 -5.56
CA LYS A 59 -10.52 -11.32 -5.32
C LYS A 59 -9.37 -12.33 -5.08
N SER A 60 -8.32 -12.26 -5.89
CA SER A 60 -7.15 -13.14 -5.76
C SER A 60 -6.38 -12.91 -4.45
N ALA A 61 -6.37 -11.68 -3.96
CA ALA A 61 -5.74 -11.29 -2.70
C ALA A 61 -6.65 -11.49 -1.46
N GLY A 62 -7.88 -11.99 -1.63
CA GLY A 62 -8.87 -12.08 -0.55
C GLY A 62 -9.35 -10.71 -0.04
N LEU A 63 -9.26 -9.67 -0.87
CA LEU A 63 -9.66 -8.31 -0.57
C LEU A 63 -10.98 -7.96 -1.26
N THR A 64 -11.78 -7.15 -0.58
CA THR A 64 -12.90 -6.47 -1.23
C THR A 64 -12.37 -5.38 -2.18
N GLU A 65 -13.11 -5.08 -3.24
CA GLU A 65 -12.69 -4.13 -4.27
C GLU A 65 -12.38 -2.73 -3.68
N ASN A 66 -13.15 -2.27 -2.70
CA ASN A 66 -12.94 -0.99 -2.02
C ASN A 66 -11.65 -0.92 -1.19
N ALA A 67 -11.06 -2.07 -0.82
CA ALA A 67 -9.79 -2.13 -0.09
C ALA A 67 -8.56 -2.06 -1.02
N VAL A 68 -8.74 -2.34 -2.32
CA VAL A 68 -7.65 -2.38 -3.31
C VAL A 68 -7.09 -0.99 -3.57
N GLY A 69 -7.96 -0.01 -3.83
CA GLY A 69 -7.53 1.35 -4.20
C GLY A 69 -6.57 2.03 -3.20
N PRO A 70 -6.89 2.05 -1.88
CA PRO A 70 -5.99 2.60 -0.86
C PRO A 70 -4.67 1.81 -0.73
N ARG A 71 -4.70 0.49 -0.89
CA ARG A 71 -3.50 -0.36 -0.84
C ARG A 71 -2.55 -0.07 -1.99
N LEU A 72 -3.08 0.02 -3.21
CA LEU A 72 -2.29 0.39 -4.39
C LEU A 72 -1.65 1.79 -4.24
N ALA A 73 -2.33 2.73 -3.58
CA ALA A 73 -1.81 4.07 -3.33
C ALA A 73 -0.55 4.09 -2.43
N ASN A 74 -0.31 3.04 -1.64
CA ASN A 74 0.88 2.93 -0.78
C ASN A 74 2.10 2.32 -1.50
N THR A 75 1.94 1.86 -2.75
CA THR A 75 3.02 1.22 -3.51
C THR A 75 3.87 2.25 -4.22
N ALA A 76 5.18 1.99 -4.34
CA ALA A 76 6.07 2.88 -5.10
C ALA A 76 5.64 3.00 -6.58
N ARG A 77 5.03 1.92 -7.10
CA ARG A 77 4.62 1.82 -8.49
C ARG A 77 3.42 2.71 -8.86
N LEU A 78 2.42 2.77 -7.98
CA LEU A 78 1.17 3.47 -8.27
C LEU A 78 0.99 4.76 -7.46
N SER A 79 1.69 4.95 -6.34
CA SER A 79 1.60 6.19 -5.56
C SER A 79 1.78 7.48 -6.37
N PRO A 80 2.64 7.58 -7.40
CA PRO A 80 2.77 8.79 -8.21
C PRO A 80 1.58 9.06 -9.13
N TYR A 81 0.73 8.05 -9.36
CA TYR A 81 -0.48 8.13 -10.16
C TYR A 81 -1.72 8.45 -9.34
N VAL A 82 -1.62 8.60 -8.01
CA VAL A 82 -2.77 9.00 -7.20
C VAL A 82 -3.22 10.39 -7.64
N THR A 83 -4.51 10.51 -7.98
CA THR A 83 -5.11 11.81 -8.31
C THR A 83 -4.97 12.77 -7.11
N ALA A 84 -4.56 14.01 -7.36
CA ALA A 84 -4.32 15.00 -6.31
C ALA A 84 -5.54 15.16 -5.38
N GLY A 85 -5.31 15.04 -4.06
CA GLY A 85 -6.36 15.10 -3.05
C GLY A 85 -7.13 13.78 -2.83
N ALA A 86 -6.86 12.72 -3.59
CA ALA A 86 -7.41 11.40 -3.36
C ALA A 86 -6.46 10.54 -2.49
N ALA A 87 -7.04 9.63 -1.69
CA ALA A 87 -6.30 8.65 -0.89
C ALA A 87 -6.34 7.23 -1.48
N ARG A 88 -6.75 7.10 -2.74
CA ARG A 88 -6.95 5.80 -3.41
C ARG A 88 -6.62 5.88 -4.90
N ILE A 89 -6.15 4.77 -5.44
CA ILE A 89 -5.99 4.55 -6.88
C ILE A 89 -7.34 4.21 -7.51
N THR A 90 -7.61 4.82 -8.66
CA THR A 90 -8.79 4.55 -9.50
C THR A 90 -8.42 3.74 -10.75
N ALA A 91 -9.43 3.27 -11.49
CA ALA A 91 -9.22 2.56 -12.76
C ALA A 91 -8.53 3.45 -13.81
N GLU A 92 -8.83 4.75 -13.85
CA GLU A 92 -8.17 5.69 -14.77
C GLU A 92 -6.70 5.90 -14.40
N ASP A 93 -6.37 5.93 -13.11
CA ASP A 93 -4.97 6.02 -12.66
C ASP A 93 -4.16 4.79 -13.10
N VAL A 94 -4.76 3.59 -12.98
CA VAL A 94 -4.17 2.34 -13.48
C VAL A 94 -3.98 2.37 -14.99
N LYS A 95 -5.00 2.82 -15.74
CA LYS A 95 -4.94 2.93 -17.19
C LYS A 95 -3.81 3.84 -17.64
N ARG A 96 -3.63 5.00 -16.97
CA ARG A 96 -2.51 5.91 -17.21
C ARG A 96 -1.17 5.25 -16.89
N ALA A 97 -1.06 4.53 -15.77
CA ALA A 97 0.16 3.81 -15.42
C ALA A 97 0.54 2.73 -16.46
N ARG A 98 -0.45 2.00 -16.98
CA ARG A 98 -0.24 1.03 -18.07
C ARG A 98 0.21 1.72 -19.35
N GLN A 99 -0.42 2.83 -19.73
CA GLN A 99 -0.03 3.61 -20.92
C GLN A 99 1.42 4.10 -20.83
N ASP A 100 1.84 4.63 -19.67
CA ASP A 100 3.22 5.07 -19.47
C ASP A 100 4.21 3.90 -19.52
N LYS A 101 3.84 2.74 -18.94
CA LYS A 101 4.62 1.49 -19.05
C LYS A 101 4.81 1.10 -20.53
N TYR A 102 3.74 1.06 -21.32
CA TYR A 102 3.80 0.74 -22.75
C TYR A 102 4.65 1.74 -23.53
N ALA A 103 4.54 3.03 -23.20
CA ALA A 103 5.34 4.09 -23.79
C ALA A 103 6.79 4.12 -23.28
N ARG A 104 7.19 3.22 -22.36
CA ARG A 104 8.49 3.19 -21.67
C ARG A 104 8.86 4.54 -21.05
N LYS A 105 7.86 5.28 -20.57
CA LYS A 105 8.06 6.53 -19.86
C LYS A 105 8.55 6.24 -18.44
N PRO A 106 9.42 7.10 -17.88
CA PRO A 106 9.74 7.02 -16.47
C PRO A 106 8.48 7.26 -15.63
N LEU A 107 8.47 6.76 -14.39
CA LEU A 107 7.40 7.06 -13.44
C LEU A 107 7.25 8.58 -13.29
N PRO A 108 6.01 9.09 -13.19
CA PRO A 108 5.80 10.50 -12.93
C PRO A 108 6.42 10.87 -11.58
N PRO A 109 6.88 12.12 -11.42
CA PRO A 109 7.40 12.58 -10.15
C PRO A 109 6.31 12.48 -9.08
N ALA A 110 6.67 12.03 -7.88
CA ALA A 110 5.76 12.03 -6.75
C ALA A 110 5.28 13.46 -6.47
N ALA A 111 3.98 13.62 -6.18
CA ALA A 111 3.42 14.91 -5.82
C ALA A 111 4.14 15.46 -4.56
N PRO A 112 4.48 16.76 -4.53
CA PRO A 112 5.11 17.36 -3.37
C PRO A 112 4.16 17.25 -2.16
N PRO A 113 4.69 17.03 -0.94
CA PRO A 113 3.88 16.98 0.26
C PRO A 113 3.14 18.31 0.44
N GLU A 114 1.83 18.23 0.69
CA GLU A 114 1.02 19.43 0.91
C GLU A 114 1.50 20.12 2.20
N PRO A 115 1.77 21.45 2.17
CA PRO A 115 2.29 22.14 3.34
C PRO A 115 1.31 22.04 4.51
N MET A 116 1.82 21.69 5.69
CA MET A 116 1.02 21.55 6.91
C MET A 116 0.32 22.87 7.23
N ARG A 117 -0.99 22.93 7.03
CA ARG A 117 -1.81 24.07 7.43
C ARG A 117 -2.32 23.84 8.84
N PHE A 118 -2.04 24.78 9.74
CA PHE A 118 -2.65 24.81 11.05
C PHE A 118 -4.17 24.90 10.88
N LYS A 119 -4.90 23.87 11.33
CA LYS A 119 -6.37 23.85 11.34
C LYS A 119 -6.82 24.13 12.77
N PRO A 120 -7.35 25.33 13.07
CA PRO A 120 -7.85 25.65 14.40
C PRO A 120 -8.87 24.61 14.86
N ARG A 121 -8.78 24.16 16.11
CA ARG A 121 -9.82 23.30 16.70
C ARG A 121 -11.13 24.08 16.69
N ARG A 122 -12.17 23.48 16.14
CA ARG A 122 -13.53 24.04 16.16
C ARG A 122 -13.93 24.19 17.64
N SER A 123 -14.20 25.42 18.09
CA SER A 123 -14.77 25.64 19.42
C SER A 123 -16.12 24.94 19.50
N ALA A 124 -16.28 24.05 20.48
CA ALA A 124 -17.58 23.49 20.79
C ALA A 124 -18.51 24.64 21.19
N LYS A 125 -19.74 24.66 20.65
CA LYS A 125 -20.78 25.56 21.16
C LYS A 125 -20.98 25.22 22.65
N PRO A 126 -21.00 26.20 23.56
CA PRO A 126 -21.43 25.93 24.92
C PRO A 126 -22.88 25.44 24.86
N SER A 127 -23.11 24.24 25.39
CA SER A 127 -24.45 23.73 25.68
C SER A 127 -25.10 24.66 26.69
N GLN A 128 -26.20 25.31 26.28
CA GLN A 128 -27.16 25.93 27.19
C GLN A 128 -28.07 24.85 27.77
#